data_AF-A0A6G2PSE2-F1
#
_entry.id   AF-A0A6G2PSE2-F1
#
_cell.length_a   1.000
_cell.length_b   1.000
_cell.length_c   1.000
_cell.angle_alpha   90.00
_cell.angle_beta   90.00
_cell.angle_gamma   90.00
#
_symmetry.space_group_name_H-M   'P 1'
#
loop_
_entity.id
_entity.type
_entity.pdbx_description
1 polymer ?
#
loop_
_entity_poly.entity_id
_entity_poly.type
_entity_poly.pdbx_seq_one_letter_code
_entity_poly.pdbx_strand_id
1 'polypeptide(L)' 'PGGGAMVAVQATEDEVLPYLTDGVGVAAINGPQSVVVSGEEDSVAAVVEVFREQGRKTSRLKVSHAFHSP' A
#
# COMPACT_ATOMS: atom_id res chain seq x y z
N PRO A 1 -15.75 6.33 11.83
CA PRO A 1 -15.22 5.62 10.65
C PRO A 1 -13.74 5.95 10.48
N GLY A 2 -12.85 5.06 10.94
CA GLY A 2 -11.42 5.19 10.66
C GLY A 2 -11.21 4.98 9.17
N GLY A 3 -10.69 6.00 8.48
CA GLY A 3 -10.46 5.93 7.04
C GLY A 3 -9.30 4.98 6.76
N GLY A 4 -9.49 4.07 5.82
CA GLY A 4 -8.38 3.35 5.22
C GLY A 4 -7.91 4.03 3.93
N ALA A 5 -6.76 3.60 3.45
CA ALA A 5 -6.12 4.12 2.26
C ALA A 5 -5.87 3.00 1.24
N MET A 6 -5.69 3.40 -0.01
CA MET A 6 -5.16 2.56 -1.07
C MET A 6 -4.08 3.34 -1.82
N VAL A 7 -2.90 2.74 -1.99
CA VAL A 7 -1.76 3.39 -2.62
C VAL A 7 -1.08 2.41 -3.58
N ALA A 8 -0.90 2.84 -4.83
CA ALA A 8 -0.03 2.13 -5.76
C ALA A 8 1.45 2.45 -5.43
N VAL A 9 2.29 1.43 -5.37
CA VAL A 9 3.71 1.50 -5.04
C VAL A 9 4.51 0.86 -6.17
N GLN A 10 5.56 1.55 -6.62
CA GLN A 10 6.52 1.01 -7.59
C GLN A 10 7.49 0.03 -6.92
N ALA A 11 7.01 -1.20 -6.71
CA ALA A 11 7.73 -2.32 -6.11
C ALA A 11 7.16 -3.65 -6.60
N THR A 12 7.92 -4.72 -6.45
CA THR A 12 7.44 -6.11 -6.52
C THR A 12 6.64 -6.46 -5.28
N GLU A 13 5.87 -7.55 -5.32
CA GLU A 13 5.21 -8.10 -4.12
C GLU A 13 6.25 -8.49 -3.05
N ASP A 14 7.31 -9.21 -3.45
CA ASP A 14 8.37 -9.66 -2.53
C ASP A 14 9.10 -8.51 -1.82
N GLU A 15 9.27 -7.36 -2.51
CA GLU A 15 9.83 -6.16 -1.87
C GLU A 15 8.87 -5.59 -0.81
N VAL A 16 7.54 -5.69 -1.00
CA VAL A 16 6.53 -5.11 -0.10
C VAL A 16 6.20 -6.02 1.08
N LEU A 17 6.18 -7.34 0.89
CA LEU A 17 5.80 -8.33 1.91
C LEU A 17 6.47 -8.13 3.28
N PRO A 18 7.79 -7.83 3.38
CA PRO A 18 8.46 -7.64 4.67
C PRO A 18 7.98 -6.43 5.49
N TYR A 19 7.29 -5.47 4.85
CA TYR A 19 6.82 -4.24 5.50
C TYR A 19 5.34 -4.29 5.88
N LEU A 20 4.62 -5.35 5.51
CA LEU A 20 3.21 -5.49 5.85
C LEU A 20 3.05 -5.85 7.33
N THR A 21 2.15 -5.16 8.00
CA THR A 21 1.73 -5.41 9.39
C THR A 21 0.25 -5.71 9.45
N ASP A 22 -0.26 -6.02 10.64
CA ASP A 22 -1.71 -6.08 10.86
C ASP A 22 -2.38 -4.77 10.40
N GLY A 23 -3.50 -4.91 9.69
CA GLY A 23 -4.26 -3.78 9.16
C GLY A 23 -3.77 -3.19 7.84
N VAL A 24 -2.73 -3.75 7.19
CA VAL A 24 -2.34 -3.41 5.81
C VAL A 24 -2.01 -4.66 5.00
N GLY A 25 -2.43 -4.71 3.75
CA GLY A 25 -2.16 -5.83 2.85
C GLY A 25 -2.00 -5.40 1.40
N VAL A 26 -1.56 -6.34 0.56
CA VAL A 26 -1.56 -6.15 -0.90
C VAL A 26 -2.97 -6.36 -1.42
N ALA A 27 -3.55 -5.31 -2.01
CA ALA A 27 -4.85 -5.35 -2.64
C ALA A 27 -4.79 -5.84 -4.09
N ALA A 28 -3.69 -5.56 -4.79
CA ALA A 28 -3.49 -5.97 -6.18
C ALA A 28 -2.01 -5.99 -6.57
N ILE A 29 -1.67 -6.88 -7.50
CA ILE A 29 -0.40 -6.87 -8.24
C ILE A 29 -0.72 -6.40 -9.65
N ASN A 30 -0.46 -5.12 -9.95
CA ASN A 30 -0.75 -4.50 -11.24
C ASN A 30 0.31 -4.81 -12.31
N GLY A 31 1.48 -5.29 -11.89
CA GLY A 31 2.57 -5.68 -12.77
C GLY A 31 3.83 -6.07 -12.00
N PRO A 32 4.92 -6.45 -12.69
CA PRO A 32 6.13 -6.97 -12.06
C PRO A 32 6.86 -5.97 -11.16
N GLN A 33 6.56 -4.67 -11.27
CA GLN A 33 7.11 -3.62 -10.39
C GLN A 33 6.01 -2.63 -9.94
N SER A 34 4.77 -3.09 -9.85
CA SER A 34 3.63 -2.25 -9.48
C SER A 34 2.64 -3.06 -8.66
N VAL A 35 2.52 -2.71 -7.39
CA VAL A 35 1.53 -3.29 -6.47
C VAL A 35 0.67 -2.20 -5.86
N VAL A 36 -0.50 -2.57 -5.35
CA VAL A 36 -1.38 -1.70 -4.58
C VAL A 36 -1.43 -2.23 -3.16
N VAL A 37 -1.11 -1.38 -2.19
CA VAL A 37 -1.35 -1.67 -0.77
C VAL A 37 -2.62 -0.98 -0.31
N SER A 38 -3.36 -1.65 0.57
CA SER A 38 -4.59 -1.11 1.17
C SER A 38 -4.70 -1.50 2.63
N GLY A 39 -5.33 -0.65 3.43
CA GLY A 39 -5.51 -0.91 4.85
C GLY A 39 -5.82 0.35 5.64
N GLU A 40 -5.58 0.29 6.94
CA GLU A 40 -5.59 1.45 7.82
C GLU A 40 -4.65 2.55 7.30
N GLU A 41 -5.07 3.81 7.39
CA GLU A 41 -4.34 4.93 6.80
C GLU A 41 -2.89 5.04 7.31
N ASP A 42 -2.67 4.92 8.62
CA ASP A 42 -1.35 5.01 9.23
C ASP A 42 -0.45 3.83 8.84
N SER A 43 -1.00 2.61 8.80
CA SER A 43 -0.28 1.40 8.37
C SER A 43 0.11 1.47 6.90
N VAL A 44 -0.79 1.95 6.03
CA VAL A 44 -0.49 2.18 4.61
C VAL A 44 0.57 3.28 4.45
N ALA A 45 0.49 4.36 5.22
CA ALA A 45 1.47 5.44 5.18
C ALA A 45 2.87 4.95 5.56
N ALA A 46 2.99 4.13 6.61
CA ALA A 46 4.26 3.55 7.04
C ALA A 46 4.93 2.73 5.93
N VAL A 47 4.19 1.86 5.24
CA VAL A 47 4.70 1.09 4.09
C VAL A 47 5.14 2.03 2.96
N VAL A 48 4.33 3.04 2.65
CA VAL A 48 4.59 3.97 1.55
C VAL A 48 5.85 4.81 1.77
N GLU A 49 6.11 5.26 3.01
CA GLU A 49 7.30 6.05 3.33
C GLU A 49 8.60 5.26 3.11
N VAL A 50 8.64 3.98 3.48
CA VAL A 50 9.79 3.09 3.21
C VAL A 50 10.22 3.12 1.74
N PHE A 51 9.25 3.07 0.83
CA PHE A 51 9.53 3.07 -0.60
C PHE A 51 9.82 4.48 -1.15
N ARG A 52 9.21 5.51 -0.57
CA ARG A 52 9.54 6.91 -0.92
C ARG A 52 10.98 7.25 -0.56
N GLU A 53 11.46 6.83 0.60
CA GLU A 53 12.85 7.02 1.03
C GLU A 53 13.85 6.32 0.09
N GLN A 54 13.44 5.22 -0.54
CA GLN A 54 14.19 4.52 -1.59
C GLN A 54 14.05 5.15 -2.98
N GLY A 55 13.37 6.30 -3.10
CA GLY A 55 13.14 7.01 -4.37
C GLY A 55 12.10 6.35 -5.28
N ARG A 56 11.26 5.44 -4.77
CA ARG A 56 10.22 4.77 -5.56
C ARG A 56 8.98 5.65 -5.70
N LYS A 57 8.31 5.52 -6.86
CA LYS A 57 7.04 6.23 -7.11
C LYS A 57 5.90 5.63 -6.30
N THR A 58 5.06 6.50 -5.74
CA THR A 58 3.85 6.11 -5.02
C THR A 58 2.67 7.01 -5.43
N SER A 59 1.46 6.47 -5.50
CA SER A 59 0.27 7.21 -5.92
C SER A 59 -0.97 6.80 -5.11
N ARG A 60 -1.53 7.74 -4.34
CA ARG A 60 -2.77 7.49 -3.57
C ARG A 60 -3.94 7.37 -4.54
N LEU A 61 -4.67 6.26 -4.42
CA LEU A 61 -5.84 5.99 -5.25
C LEU A 61 -7.08 6.63 -4.63
N LYS A 62 -7.89 7.27 -5.46
CA LYS A 62 -9.20 7.78 -5.02
C LYS A 62 -10.16 6.60 -4.94
N VAL A 63 -10.52 6.21 -3.73
CA VAL A 63 -11.51 5.17 -3.47
C VAL A 63 -12.65 5.69 -2.63
N SER A 64 -13.87 5.31 -2.99
CA SER A 64 -15.10 5.79 -2.34
C SER A 64 -15.38 5.07 -1.01
N HIS A 65 -14.78 3.91 -0.81
CA HIS A 65 -14.78 3.14 0.43
C HIS A 65 -13.37 2.63 0.66
N ALA A 66 -12.81 2.90 1.82
CA ALA A 66 -11.61 2.22 2.26
C ALA A 66 -11.92 0.73 2.37
N PHE A 67 -11.23 -0.10 1.60
CA PHE A 67 -11.33 -1.54 1.79
C PHE A 67 -10.67 -1.87 3.12
N HIS A 68 -11.42 -2.55 3.99
CA HIS A 68 -10.82 -3.28 5.09
C HIS A 68 -10.03 -4.44 4.47
N SER A 69 -8.72 -4.49 4.68
CA SER A 69 -7.96 -5.72 4.47
C SER A 69 -8.53 -6.81 5.40
N PRO A 70 -8.54 -8.08 4.96
CA PRO A 70 -9.24 -9.19 5.64
C PRO A 70 -8.74 -9.47 7.06
#